data_AF-A0A961PTL0-F1
#
_entry.id   AF-A0A961PTL0-F1
#
_cell.length_a   1.000
_cell.length_b   1.000
_cell.length_c   1.000
_cell.angle_alpha   90.00
_cell.angle_beta   90.00
_cell.angle_gamma   90.00
#
_symmetry.space_group_name_H-M   'P 1'
#
loop_
_entity.id
_entity.type
_entity.pdbx_description
1 polymer ?
#
loop_
_entity_poly.entity_id
_entity_poly.type
_entity_poly.pdbx_seq_one_letter_code
_entity_poly.pdbx_strand_id
1 'polypeptide(L)' 'MAHQDPLVIFTPSGKRGRFPVGTPILQAARQLGVDLDSVCGGRGICSKCQITPSYGEFPKHGVTVAEGALSDWNAVEE' A
#
# COMPACT_ATOMS: atom_id res chain seq x y z
N MET A 1 11.67 16.89 -14.10
CA MET A 1 10.21 16.75 -14.08
C MET A 1 9.82 16.32 -12.69
N ALA A 2 9.00 17.08 -11.96
CA ALA A 2 8.57 16.70 -10.62
C ALA A 2 7.71 15.44 -10.72
N HIS A 3 8.31 14.26 -10.59
CA HIS A 3 7.56 13.03 -10.46
C HIS A 3 6.83 13.14 -9.12
N GLN A 4 5.53 13.40 -9.18
CA GLN A 4 4.71 13.41 -7.98
C GLN A 4 4.72 11.99 -7.42
N ASP A 5 5.02 11.87 -6.14
CA ASP A 5 4.97 10.62 -5.40
C ASP A 5 3.65 9.86 -5.66
N PRO A 6 3.70 8.53 -5.87
CA PRO A 6 2.51 7.69 -6.05
C PRO A 6 1.44 7.92 -4.98
N LEU A 7 0.19 8.00 -5.41
CA LEU A 7 -0.97 8.08 -4.51
C LEU A 7 -1.38 6.67 -4.08
N VAL A 8 -1.42 6.42 -2.77
CA VAL A 8 -1.88 5.16 -2.17
C VAL A 8 -3.22 5.41 -1.48
N ILE A 9 -4.17 4.48 -1.65
CA ILE A 9 -5.52 4.54 -1.07
C ILE A 9 -5.82 3.20 -0.40
N PHE A 10 -6.21 3.22 0.88
CA PHE A 10 -6.57 2.02 1.64
C PHE A 10 -8.08 1.85 1.76
N THR A 11 -8.61 0.81 1.14
CA THR A 11 -10.01 0.41 1.26
C THR A 11 -10.20 -0.63 2.36
N PRO A 12 -11.32 -0.61 3.12
CA PRO A 12 -12.47 0.29 2.99
C PRO A 12 -12.30 1.65 3.72
N SER A 13 -11.21 1.84 4.47
CA SER A 13 -11.03 3.01 5.35
C SER A 13 -11.06 4.38 4.64
N GLY A 14 -10.76 4.43 3.34
CA GLY A 14 -10.72 5.65 2.54
C GLY A 14 -9.49 6.54 2.78
N LYS A 15 -8.59 6.12 3.68
CA LYS A 15 -7.32 6.81 3.98
C LYS A 15 -6.43 6.82 2.75
N ARG A 16 -5.84 7.98 2.46
CA ARG A 16 -5.01 8.18 1.27
C ARG A 16 -3.86 9.15 1.51
N GLY A 17 -2.76 8.95 0.81
CA GLY A 17 -1.57 9.81 0.89
C GLY A 17 -0.62 9.55 -0.27
N ARG A 18 0.31 10.48 -0.50
CA ARG A 18 1.39 10.30 -1.47
C ARG A 18 2.66 9.85 -0.77
N PHE A 19 3.35 8.87 -1.32
CA PHE A 19 4.54 8.27 -0.72
C PHE A 19 5.64 8.09 -1.76
N PRO A 20 6.91 8.35 -1.40
CA PRO A 20 8.04 8.07 -2.27
C PRO A 20 8.06 6.60 -2.71
N VAL A 21 8.48 6.35 -3.95
CA VAL A 21 8.75 4.99 -4.45
C VAL A 21 9.77 4.31 -3.53
N GLY A 22 9.49 3.05 -3.16
CA GLY A 22 10.26 2.30 -2.18
C GLY A 22 9.72 2.35 -0.75
N THR A 23 8.69 3.17 -0.49
CA THR A 23 8.00 3.13 0.81
C THR A 23 7.20 1.82 0.95
N PRO A 24 7.43 0.99 1.99
CA PRO A 24 6.64 -0.22 2.22
C PRO A 24 5.16 0.10 2.47
N ILE A 25 4.25 -0.72 1.93
CA ILE A 25 2.81 -0.49 2.09
C ILE A 25 2.39 -0.51 3.56
N LEU A 26 2.98 -1.38 4.39
CA LEU A 26 2.76 -1.37 5.84
C LEU A 26 3.17 -0.03 6.48
N GLN A 27 4.26 0.58 6.03
CA GLN A 27 4.69 1.87 6.53
C GLN A 27 3.71 2.97 6.11
N ALA A 28 3.29 2.99 4.84
CA ALA A 28 2.29 3.94 4.34
C ALA A 28 0.96 3.82 5.13
N ALA A 29 0.51 2.60 5.38
CA ALA A 29 -0.69 2.32 6.17
C ALA A 29 -0.59 2.92 7.59
N ARG A 30 0.54 2.70 8.26
CA ARG A 30 0.81 3.23 9.62
C ARG A 30 0.87 4.75 9.64
N GLN A 31 1.50 5.38 8.64
CA GLN A 31 1.56 6.86 8.56
C GLN A 31 0.18 7.49 8.39
N LEU A 32 -0.74 6.82 7.69
CA LEU A 32 -2.13 7.25 7.55
C LEU A 32 -3.02 6.82 8.73
N GLY A 33 -2.47 6.06 9.68
CA GLY A 33 -3.19 5.49 10.80
C GLY A 33 -4.23 4.43 10.41
N VAL A 34 -4.07 3.75 9.26
CA VAL A 34 -4.92 2.61 8.88
C VAL A 34 -4.85 1.55 9.98
N ASP A 35 -5.98 0.95 10.29
CA ASP A 35 -6.12 -0.04 11.34
C ASP A 35 -5.54 -1.39 10.86
N LEU A 36 -4.21 -1.49 10.89
CA LEU A 36 -3.44 -2.71 10.60
C LEU A 36 -2.55 -3.05 11.79
N ASP A 37 -2.72 -4.25 12.31
CA ASP A 37 -1.85 -4.81 13.33
C ASP A 37 -0.55 -5.36 12.71
N SER A 38 0.59 -5.00 13.28
CA SER A 38 1.87 -5.60 12.91
C SER A 38 2.72 -5.93 14.13
N VAL A 39 2.26 -6.94 14.89
CA VAL A 39 2.96 -7.42 16.09
C VAL A 39 4.34 -8.01 15.77
N CYS A 40 4.54 -8.48 14.54
CA CYS A 40 5.84 -8.97 14.09
C CYS A 40 6.77 -7.85 13.59
N GLY A 41 6.30 -6.61 13.44
CA GLY A 41 7.11 -5.50 12.92
C GLY A 41 7.46 -5.62 11.43
N GLY A 42 6.61 -6.26 10.62
CA GLY A 42 6.86 -6.43 9.17
C GLY A 42 7.78 -7.61 8.82
N ARG A 43 7.81 -8.67 9.64
CA ARG A 43 8.61 -9.90 9.40
C ARG A 43 7.83 -11.05 8.75
N GLY A 44 6.59 -10.86 8.34
CA GLY A 44 5.79 -11.90 7.65
C GLY A 44 5.24 -13.04 8.53
N ILE A 45 5.72 -13.22 9.77
CA ILE A 45 5.37 -14.39 10.61
C ILE A 45 4.02 -14.34 11.35
N CYS A 46 3.26 -13.25 11.26
CA CYS A 46 1.99 -13.10 12.00
C CYS A 46 0.74 -12.90 11.13
N SER A 47 0.92 -12.65 9.84
CA SER A 47 -0.15 -12.46 8.84
C SER A 47 -1.18 -11.34 9.12
N LYS A 48 -1.05 -10.55 10.20
CA LYS A 48 -2.05 -9.55 10.62
C LYS A 48 -2.15 -8.30 9.75
N CYS A 49 -1.07 -7.94 9.05
CA CYS A 49 -1.02 -6.75 8.19
C CYS A 49 -1.11 -7.07 6.70
N GLN A 50 -1.60 -8.26 6.34
CA GLN A 50 -1.80 -8.63 4.94
C GLN A 50 -2.87 -7.75 4.28
N ILE A 51 -2.62 -7.38 3.03
CA ILE A 51 -3.54 -6.61 2.19
C ILE A 51 -3.59 -7.24 0.81
N THR A 52 -4.65 -6.95 0.06
CA THR A 52 -4.80 -7.37 -1.33
C THR A 52 -4.68 -6.16 -2.25
N PRO A 53 -3.67 -6.10 -3.14
CA PRO A 53 -3.60 -5.07 -4.17
C PRO A 53 -4.83 -5.14 -5.09
N SER A 54 -5.26 -3.99 -5.61
CA SER A 54 -6.36 -3.91 -6.57
C SER A 54 -5.88 -3.16 -7.81
N TYR A 55 -6.07 -3.76 -8.98
CA TYR A 55 -5.62 -3.25 -10.27
C TYR A 55 -6.79 -2.79 -11.15
N GLY A 56 -6.53 -1.89 -12.10
CA GLY A 56 -7.53 -1.35 -13.02
C GLY A 56 -7.95 0.10 -12.72
N GLU A 57 -9.13 0.48 -13.23
CA GLU A 57 -9.65 1.85 -13.07
C GLU A 57 -10.59 1.96 -11.86
N PHE A 58 -10.37 2.98 -11.04
CA PHE A 58 -11.20 3.29 -9.87
C PHE A 58 -11.76 4.72 -9.96
N PRO A 59 -12.81 4.97 -10.78
CA PRO A 59 -13.35 6.32 -11.00
C PRO A 59 -13.79 7.04 -9.72
N LYS A 60 -14.37 6.31 -8.76
CA LYS A 60 -14.75 6.83 -7.43
C LYS A 60 -13.56 7.44 -6.67
N HIS A 61 -12.37 6.92 -6.93
CA HIS A 61 -11.13 7.31 -6.28
C HIS A 61 -10.25 8.21 -7.17
N GLY A 62 -10.59 8.36 -8.46
CA GLY A 62 -9.84 9.16 -9.42
C GLY A 62 -8.44 8.60 -9.72
N VAL A 63 -8.27 7.28 -9.67
CA VAL A 63 -6.98 6.60 -9.90
C VAL A 63 -7.12 5.44 -10.87
N THR A 64 -6.04 5.20 -11.62
CA THR A 64 -5.83 3.98 -12.42
C THR A 64 -4.59 3.29 -11.87
N VAL A 65 -4.72 2.02 -11.52
CA VAL A 65 -3.66 1.21 -10.94
C VAL A 65 -3.18 0.21 -11.99
N ALA A 66 -1.98 0.41 -12.51
CA ALA A 66 -1.34 -0.50 -13.46
C ALA A 66 -0.84 -1.77 -12.76
N GLU A 67 -0.72 -2.88 -13.50
CA GLU A 67 -0.15 -4.15 -13.00
C GLU A 67 1.26 -3.97 -12.39
N GLY A 68 2.03 -2.99 -12.88
CA GLY A 68 3.36 -2.65 -12.34
C GLY A 68 3.35 -1.52 -11.30
N ALA A 69 2.22 -1.24 -10.64
CA ALA A 69 2.14 -0.17 -9.64
C ALA A 69 2.83 -0.51 -8.31
N LEU A 70 3.10 -1.79 -8.07
CA LEU A 70 3.86 -2.29 -6.92
C LEU A 70 5.16 -2.93 -7.39
N SER A 71 6.13 -3.04 -6.49
CA SER A 71 7.29 -3.89 -6.71
C SER A 71 6.90 -5.36 -6.72
N ASP A 72 7.80 -6.21 -7.22
CA ASP A 72 7.69 -7.65 -7.07
C ASP A 72 7.63 -8.07 -5.59
N TRP A 73 7.09 -9.25 -5.34
CA TRP A 73 7.07 -9.88 -4.03
C TRP A 73 8.49 -10.13 -3.53
N ASN A 74 8.72 -9.85 -2.25
CA ASN A 74 9.97 -10.19 -1.57
C ASN A 74 9.81 -11.41 -0.65
N ALA A 75 10.92 -11.92 -0.11
CA ALA A 75 10.95 -13.12 0.73
C ALA A 75 10.10 -13.06 2.03
N VAL A 76 9.65 -11.88 2.44
CA VAL A 76 8.79 -11.67 3.62
C VAL A 76 7.31 -11.61 3.23
N GLU A 77 7.02 -11.21 2.00
CA GLU A 77 5.67 -10.95 1.51
C GLU A 77 5.08 -12.15 0.74
N GLU A 78 5.92 -13.10 0.29
CA GLU A 78 5.51 -14.43 -0.21
C GLU A 78 4.76 -15.27 0.85
#